data_AF-A0AAD3SDC7-F1
#
_entry.id   AF-A0AAD3SDC7-F1
#
_cell.length_a   1.000
_cell.length_b   1.000
_cell.length_c   1.000
_cell.angle_alpha   90.00
_cell.angle_beta   90.00
_cell.angle_gamma   90.00
#
_symmetry.space_group_name_H-M   'P 1'
#
loop_
_entity.id
_entity.type
_entity.pdbx_description
1 polymer ?
#
loop_
_entity_poly.entity_id
_entity_poly.type
_entity_poly.pdbx_seq_one_letter_code
_entity_poly.pdbx_strand_id
1 'polypeptide(L)'
;MACITPSKFTSRSFCGNIGLAAGPDLKLINGPKNQIAAHNGLRALKYIDMLLLRANAKAPIKHLRGGLGDVLGGLPPAMSAALEAPRALNLISSKHFTGAYGEAITFIANDWHTALLPCYLKSMYKSRKIYRNAKVAFCIHNVAYQGRFAFSDFSILNLPNHFMGSFDFVDGYDKPVKGRKLNWMKAGILESDMVLTVSPYYAEELVSGIEKGVELDNIIRTTGITGIVNGMDVQEWDPSSDKYINIKCRATTVMEAKPLLKEALQAELGLPVDRNIPMIGFVVRLEEQKGSDILAEAIP
;
A
#
# COMPACT_ATOMS: atom_id res chain seq x y z
N MET A 1 5.79 -0.30 -2.10
CA MET A 1 5.64 -1.71 -1.64
C MET A 1 4.21 -2.11 -1.97
N ALA A 2 4.00 -3.09 -2.84
CA ALA A 2 2.68 -3.57 -3.23
C ALA A 2 2.06 -4.36 -2.06
N CYS A 3 0.90 -3.95 -1.58
CA CYS A 3 0.19 -4.65 -0.53
C CYS A 3 -1.25 -4.90 -0.96
N ILE A 4 -1.77 -6.09 -0.68
CA ILE A 4 -3.20 -6.39 -0.78
C ILE A 4 -3.69 -6.71 0.62
N THR A 5 -4.65 -5.94 1.10
CA THR A 5 -5.22 -6.13 2.44
C THR A 5 -6.67 -6.59 2.34
N PRO A 6 -6.98 -7.84 2.72
CA PRO A 6 -8.37 -8.28 2.87
C PRO A 6 -8.93 -7.81 4.21
N SER A 7 -10.07 -7.13 4.17
CA SER A 7 -10.76 -6.64 5.37
C SER A 7 -12.20 -7.16 5.43
N LYS A 8 -12.62 -7.61 6.62
CA LYS A 8 -14.01 -7.97 6.92
C LYS A 8 -14.65 -6.81 7.69
N PHE A 9 -15.41 -5.97 6.99
CA PHE A 9 -16.18 -4.90 7.62
C PHE A 9 -17.56 -5.44 8.03
N THR A 10 -17.87 -5.44 9.32
CA THR A 10 -19.25 -5.51 9.79
C THR A 10 -19.60 -4.16 10.38
N SER A 11 -20.48 -3.38 9.75
CA SER A 11 -20.99 -2.16 10.38
C SER A 11 -21.81 -2.58 11.60
N ARG A 12 -21.26 -2.40 12.80
CA ARG A 12 -22.07 -2.39 14.02
C ARG A 12 -22.17 -0.94 14.46
N SER A 13 -23.36 -0.37 14.29
CA SER A 13 -23.76 0.85 14.97
C SER A 13 -23.79 0.55 16.47
N PHE A 14 -22.70 0.82 17.19
CA PHE A 14 -22.67 0.68 18.64
C PHE A 14 -23.01 2.03 19.27
N CYS A 15 -24.25 2.13 19.74
CA CYS A 15 -24.63 3.09 20.78
C CYS A 15 -23.86 2.70 22.05
N GLY A 16 -23.12 3.64 22.62
CA GLY A 16 -22.17 3.37 23.70
C GLY A 16 -22.84 2.94 25.00
N ASN A 17 -22.17 2.05 25.73
CA ASN A 17 -22.07 2.15 27.18
C ASN A 17 -20.77 1.49 27.67
N ILE A 18 -20.14 2.19 28.61
CA ILE A 18 -18.78 2.03 29.12
C ILE A 18 -18.72 0.88 30.12
N GLY A 19 -17.64 0.09 30.11
CA GLY A 19 -17.37 -0.91 31.14
C GLY A 19 -15.93 -1.43 31.09
N LEU A 20 -15.13 -1.04 32.09
CA LEU A 20 -13.73 -1.46 32.31
C LEU A 20 -13.59 -2.95 32.62
N ALA A 21 -12.48 -3.56 32.17
CA ALA A 21 -11.71 -4.53 32.96
C ALA A 21 -10.31 -4.79 32.33
N ALA A 22 -9.27 -4.69 33.16
CA ALA A 22 -7.86 -4.91 32.86
C ALA A 22 -7.39 -6.33 33.24
N GLY A 23 -6.29 -6.81 32.63
CA GLY A 23 -5.51 -7.97 33.07
C GLY A 23 -4.75 -8.70 31.95
N PRO A 24 -3.73 -9.52 32.25
CA PRO A 24 -2.37 -9.06 32.59
C PRO A 24 -1.27 -9.51 31.61
N ASP A 25 -0.06 -9.01 31.87
CA ASP A 25 1.21 -9.16 31.17
C ASP A 25 1.63 -10.59 30.77
N LEU A 26 2.22 -10.70 29.57
CA LEU A 26 3.12 -11.79 29.21
C LEU A 26 4.34 -11.21 28.47
N LYS A 27 5.46 -11.15 29.19
CA LYS A 27 6.81 -10.85 28.69
C LYS A 27 7.25 -11.99 27.75
N LEU A 28 7.73 -11.64 26.56
CA LEU A 28 8.51 -12.56 25.72
C LEU A 28 9.80 -11.87 25.26
N ILE A 29 10.90 -12.58 25.53
CA ILE A 29 12.30 -12.18 25.45
C ILE A 29 12.75 -12.10 23.98
N ASN A 30 13.54 -11.07 23.66
CA ASN A 30 13.99 -10.69 22.32
C ASN A 30 15.07 -11.64 21.74
N GLY A 31 15.01 -11.85 20.42
CA GLY A 31 16.06 -12.35 19.52
C GLY A 31 15.92 -11.71 18.12
N PRO A 32 16.96 -11.72 17.28
CA PRO A 32 17.31 -10.60 16.37
C PRO A 32 16.22 -10.27 15.34
N LYS A 33 15.84 -8.99 15.33
CA LYS A 33 14.78 -8.42 14.50
C LYS A 33 15.32 -8.01 13.13
N ASN A 34 15.00 -8.76 12.08
CA ASN A 34 15.03 -8.22 10.72
C ASN A 34 13.69 -7.52 10.46
N GLN A 35 13.63 -6.23 10.78
CA GLN A 35 12.48 -5.37 10.48
C GLN A 35 12.52 -4.97 9.00
N ILE A 36 11.56 -5.49 8.23
CA ILE A 36 11.19 -4.92 6.94
C ILE A 36 10.32 -3.70 7.27
N ALA A 37 10.91 -2.51 7.24
CA ALA A 37 10.18 -1.25 7.34
C ALA A 37 9.34 -1.07 6.07
N ALA A 38 8.01 -1.06 6.21
CA ALA A 38 7.11 -0.62 5.16
C ALA A 38 6.78 0.85 5.44
N HIS A 39 7.22 1.74 4.56
CA HIS A 39 7.16 3.20 4.70
C HIS A 39 5.74 3.82 4.79
N ASN A 40 4.67 3.02 4.80
CA ASN A 40 3.30 3.52 4.77
C ASN A 40 2.52 2.86 5.91
N GLY A 41 1.88 3.67 6.77
CA GLY A 41 1.20 3.31 8.02
C GLY A 41 0.04 2.30 7.96
N LEU A 42 0.01 1.40 6.97
CA LEU A 42 -0.75 0.16 7.02
C LEU A 42 0.11 -0.91 7.68
N ARG A 43 -0.21 -1.22 8.94
CA ARG A 43 0.43 -2.31 9.69
C ARG A 43 0.20 -3.62 8.92
N ALA A 44 1.23 -4.12 8.24
CA ALA A 44 1.20 -5.46 7.67
C ALA A 44 0.92 -6.49 8.78
N LEU A 45 0.20 -7.55 8.43
CA LEU A 45 -0.11 -8.72 9.26
C LEU A 45 1.02 -9.03 10.27
N LYS A 46 0.66 -9.27 11.54
CA LYS A 46 1.63 -9.40 12.63
C LYS A 46 2.70 -10.44 12.28
N TYR A 47 3.87 -10.32 12.90
CA TYR A 47 5.00 -11.26 12.73
C TYR A 47 4.60 -12.74 12.92
N ILE A 48 3.57 -13.02 13.76
CA ILE A 48 2.97 -14.34 13.96
C ILE A 48 2.18 -14.81 12.72
N ASP A 49 1.41 -13.92 12.09
CA ASP A 49 0.67 -14.22 10.85
C ASP A 49 1.65 -14.43 9.68
N MET A 50 2.75 -13.67 9.63
CA MET A 50 3.83 -13.88 8.65
C MET A 50 4.60 -15.20 8.88
N LEU A 51 4.85 -15.58 10.13
CA LEU A 51 5.48 -16.86 10.48
C LEU A 51 4.55 -18.04 10.17
N LEU A 52 3.24 -17.89 10.40
CA LEU A 52 2.22 -18.85 9.97
C LEU A 52 2.15 -18.92 8.44
N LEU A 53 2.25 -17.80 7.72
CA LEU A 53 2.37 -17.77 6.25
C LEU A 53 3.64 -18.48 5.77
N ARG A 54 4.81 -18.31 6.41
CA ARG A 54 6.04 -19.02 6.03
C ARG A 54 6.02 -20.50 6.40
N ALA A 55 5.43 -20.87 7.53
CA ALA A 55 5.32 -22.25 7.98
C ALA A 55 4.25 -23.03 7.18
N ASN A 56 3.13 -22.38 6.83
CA ASN A 56 2.03 -23.01 6.09
C ASN A 56 2.09 -22.79 4.58
N ALA A 57 2.82 -21.82 4.01
CA ALA A 57 2.93 -21.72 2.54
C ALA A 57 3.62 -22.94 1.91
N LYS A 58 4.37 -23.74 2.68
CA LYS A 58 4.92 -25.02 2.23
C LYS A 58 3.97 -26.21 2.41
N ALA A 59 2.83 -26.07 3.10
CA ALA A 59 2.10 -27.21 3.66
C ALA A 59 0.66 -27.50 3.14
N PRO A 60 -0.04 -26.63 2.38
CA PRO A 60 -1.20 -27.12 1.62
C PRO A 60 -1.26 -26.61 0.18
N ILE A 61 -0.14 -26.33 -0.50
CA ILE A 61 -0.19 -26.22 -1.97
C ILE A 61 -0.50 -27.60 -2.59
N LYS A 62 -0.19 -28.72 -1.90
CA LYS A 62 -0.43 -30.09 -2.40
C LYS A 62 -1.85 -30.61 -2.19
N HIS A 63 -2.64 -30.06 -1.25
CA HIS A 63 -3.98 -30.58 -0.92
C HIS A 63 -5.16 -29.79 -1.52
N LEU A 64 -4.92 -28.70 -2.24
CA LEU A 64 -5.95 -27.97 -3.01
C LEU A 64 -6.22 -28.57 -4.40
N ARG A 65 -5.93 -29.87 -4.61
CA ARG A 65 -6.24 -30.65 -5.84
C ARG A 65 -7.74 -31.00 -5.95
N GLY A 66 -8.61 -30.02 -5.72
CA GLY A 66 -10.02 -30.06 -6.08
C GLY A 66 -10.33 -28.91 -7.03
N GLY A 67 -10.30 -29.17 -8.35
CA GLY A 67 -10.87 -28.30 -9.40
C GLY A 67 -10.26 -26.90 -9.64
N LEU A 68 -9.35 -26.41 -8.80
CA LEU A 68 -8.71 -25.08 -8.95
C LEU A 68 -7.28 -25.11 -9.51
N GLY A 69 -6.67 -26.29 -9.68
CA GLY A 69 -5.29 -26.43 -10.18
C GLY A 69 -5.06 -25.76 -11.53
N ASP A 70 -6.06 -25.77 -12.41
CA ASP A 70 -5.99 -25.17 -13.75
C ASP A 70 -6.10 -23.63 -13.71
N VAL A 71 -6.63 -23.05 -12.62
CA VAL A 71 -6.82 -21.60 -12.47
C VAL A 71 -5.51 -20.93 -12.05
N LEU A 72 -4.74 -21.56 -11.17
CA LEU A 72 -3.53 -20.96 -10.60
C LEU A 72 -2.36 -20.95 -11.58
N GLY A 73 -2.37 -21.83 -12.58
CA GLY A 73 -1.29 -21.93 -13.58
C GLY A 73 -1.10 -20.69 -14.46
N GLY A 74 -2.12 -19.82 -14.55
CA GLY A 74 -2.08 -18.62 -15.38
C GLY A 74 -2.06 -17.29 -14.61
N LEU A 75 -2.24 -17.29 -13.29
CA LEU A 75 -2.26 -16.05 -12.50
C LEU A 75 -0.85 -15.67 -12.01
N PRO A 76 -0.52 -14.36 -11.97
CA PRO A 76 0.63 -13.89 -11.22
C PRO A 76 0.60 -14.42 -9.77
N PRO A 77 1.70 -14.99 -9.25
CA PRO A 77 1.70 -15.64 -7.94
C PRO A 77 1.19 -14.76 -6.79
N ALA A 78 1.46 -13.46 -6.84
CA ALA A 78 0.99 -12.51 -5.84
C ALA A 78 -0.54 -12.34 -5.86
N MET A 79 -1.18 -12.28 -7.03
CA MET A 79 -2.64 -12.15 -7.15
C MET A 79 -3.33 -13.44 -6.71
N SER A 80 -2.79 -14.58 -7.12
CA SER A 80 -3.26 -15.88 -6.68
C SER A 80 -3.20 -15.99 -5.14
N ALA A 81 -2.05 -15.69 -4.55
CA ALA A 81 -1.89 -15.75 -3.10
C ALA A 81 -2.87 -14.83 -2.37
N ALA A 82 -3.10 -13.62 -2.88
CA ALA A 82 -4.02 -12.67 -2.28
C ALA A 82 -5.50 -13.11 -2.35
N LEU A 83 -5.91 -13.78 -3.44
CA LEU A 83 -7.27 -14.28 -3.61
C LEU A 83 -7.50 -15.61 -2.88
N GLU A 84 -6.48 -16.45 -2.69
CA GLU A 84 -6.60 -17.71 -1.94
C GLU A 84 -6.41 -17.53 -0.43
N ALA A 85 -5.58 -16.59 0.02
CA ALA A 85 -5.27 -16.42 1.43
C ALA A 85 -6.52 -16.28 2.32
N PRO A 86 -7.54 -15.47 1.99
CA PRO A 86 -8.73 -15.37 2.85
C PRO A 86 -9.58 -16.65 2.91
N ARG A 87 -9.47 -17.53 1.91
CA ARG A 87 -10.14 -18.85 1.92
C ARG A 87 -9.39 -19.86 2.77
N ALA A 88 -8.06 -19.76 2.82
CA ALA A 88 -7.20 -20.67 3.57
C ALA A 88 -6.98 -20.25 5.03
N LEU A 89 -6.99 -18.95 5.31
CA LEU A 89 -6.70 -18.41 6.64
C LEU A 89 -7.94 -18.42 7.54
N ASN A 90 -7.72 -18.85 8.78
CA ASN A 90 -8.73 -18.92 9.83
C ASN A 90 -8.36 -17.91 10.93
N LEU A 91 -9.32 -17.09 11.37
CA LEU A 91 -9.12 -15.96 12.29
C LEU A 91 -8.96 -16.39 13.76
N ILE A 92 -8.41 -17.58 14.02
CA ILE A 92 -8.36 -18.22 15.34
C ILE A 92 -7.59 -17.38 16.38
N SER A 93 -6.66 -16.53 15.93
CA SER A 93 -5.85 -15.64 16.77
C SER A 93 -6.52 -14.29 17.11
N SER A 94 -7.71 -14.01 16.57
CA SER A 94 -8.41 -12.75 16.81
C SER A 94 -9.27 -12.81 18.07
N LYS A 95 -9.18 -11.79 18.93
CA LYS A 95 -10.09 -11.61 20.08
C LYS A 95 -11.54 -11.31 19.66
N HIS A 96 -11.75 -10.89 18.42
CA HIS A 96 -13.04 -10.38 17.92
C HIS A 96 -13.66 -11.24 16.82
N PHE A 97 -12.88 -12.13 16.20
CA PHE A 97 -13.31 -12.92 15.06
C PHE A 97 -12.91 -14.38 15.27
N THR A 98 -13.74 -15.29 14.79
CA THR A 98 -13.46 -16.73 14.76
C THR A 98 -13.85 -17.28 13.39
N GLY A 99 -13.23 -18.39 12.98
CA GLY A 99 -13.54 -19.02 11.70
C GLY A 99 -12.84 -18.37 10.50
N ALA A 100 -13.15 -18.86 9.31
CA ALA A 100 -12.59 -18.33 8.06
C ALA A 100 -12.98 -16.86 7.85
N TYR A 101 -12.16 -16.12 7.09
CA TYR A 101 -12.53 -14.76 6.67
C TYR A 101 -13.89 -14.76 5.94
N GLY A 102 -14.13 -15.78 5.11
CA GLY A 102 -15.36 -15.97 4.34
C GLY A 102 -15.25 -15.36 2.94
N GLU A 103 -16.39 -15.08 2.31
CA GLU A 103 -16.41 -14.55 0.93
C GLU A 103 -16.93 -13.12 0.82
N ALA A 104 -17.49 -12.56 1.90
CA ALA A 104 -17.88 -11.16 1.99
C ALA A 104 -16.70 -10.33 2.50
N ILE A 105 -15.78 -10.00 1.60
CA ILE A 105 -14.51 -9.35 1.89
C ILE A 105 -14.34 -8.11 1.02
N THR A 106 -13.75 -7.07 1.60
CA THR A 106 -13.22 -5.93 0.82
C THR A 106 -11.72 -6.12 0.65
N PHE A 107 -11.26 -6.21 -0.59
CA PHE A 107 -9.85 -6.17 -0.95
C PHE A 107 -9.42 -4.72 -1.13
N ILE A 108 -8.30 -4.35 -0.52
CA ILE A 108 -7.63 -3.07 -0.78
C ILE A 108 -6.39 -3.36 -1.61
N ALA A 109 -6.43 -2.94 -2.87
CA ALA A 109 -5.34 -3.08 -3.84
C ALA A 109 -4.54 -1.78 -3.88
N ASN A 110 -3.26 -1.82 -3.50
CA ASN A 110 -2.39 -0.64 -3.44
C ASN A 110 -1.43 -0.59 -4.64
N ASP A 111 -1.52 0.49 -5.41
CA ASP A 111 -0.74 0.79 -6.62
C ASP A 111 -0.84 -0.26 -7.75
N TRP A 112 -0.28 0.11 -8.91
CA TRP A 112 -0.34 -0.64 -10.17
C TRP A 112 0.01 -2.12 -10.05
N HIS A 113 0.93 -2.49 -9.17
CA HIS A 113 1.36 -3.88 -8.92
C HIS A 113 0.19 -4.82 -8.56
N THR A 114 -0.87 -4.26 -7.96
CA THR A 114 -2.05 -5.01 -7.48
C THR A 114 -3.31 -4.75 -8.29
N ALA A 115 -3.19 -3.92 -9.34
CA ALA A 115 -4.32 -3.47 -10.15
C ALA A 115 -4.97 -4.59 -10.98
N LEU A 116 -4.30 -5.74 -11.13
CA LEU A 116 -4.87 -6.92 -11.77
C LEU A 116 -5.88 -7.67 -10.90
N LEU A 117 -5.85 -7.48 -9.57
CA LEU A 117 -6.73 -8.18 -8.63
C LEU A 117 -8.22 -8.08 -8.99
N PRO A 118 -8.81 -6.89 -9.25
CA PRO A 118 -10.22 -6.80 -9.60
C PRO A 118 -10.56 -7.55 -10.90
N CYS A 119 -9.64 -7.58 -11.87
CA CYS A 119 -9.81 -8.31 -13.13
C CYS A 119 -9.91 -9.82 -12.87
N TYR A 120 -8.97 -10.39 -12.11
CA TYR A 120 -8.98 -11.82 -11.77
C TYR A 120 -10.13 -12.20 -10.85
N LEU A 121 -10.48 -11.35 -9.89
CA LEU A 121 -11.64 -11.56 -9.02
C LEU A 121 -12.92 -11.70 -9.84
N LYS A 122 -13.14 -10.80 -10.80
CA LYS A 122 -14.31 -10.85 -11.70
C LYS A 122 -14.28 -12.07 -12.64
N SER A 123 -13.14 -12.30 -13.30
CA SER A 123 -13.03 -13.30 -14.37
C SER A 123 -12.98 -14.74 -13.87
N MET A 124 -12.24 -15.02 -12.81
CA MET A 124 -11.94 -16.39 -12.37
C MET A 124 -12.76 -16.84 -11.16
N TYR A 125 -13.09 -15.91 -10.25
CA TYR A 125 -13.76 -16.25 -8.99
C TYR A 125 -15.27 -15.97 -9.06
N LYS A 126 -15.67 -14.74 -9.37
CA LYS A 126 -17.09 -14.35 -9.43
C LYS A 126 -17.86 -15.14 -10.49
N SER A 127 -17.23 -15.44 -11.63
CA SER A 127 -17.80 -16.32 -12.68
C SER A 127 -18.15 -17.72 -12.17
N ARG A 128 -17.41 -18.23 -11.19
CA ARG A 128 -17.61 -19.54 -10.54
C ARG A 128 -18.43 -19.45 -9.25
N LYS A 129 -19.11 -18.32 -9.01
CA LYS A 129 -19.92 -18.05 -7.80
C LYS A 129 -19.11 -18.00 -6.50
N ILE A 130 -17.79 -17.79 -6.59
CA ILE A 130 -16.91 -17.53 -5.45
C ILE A 130 -16.77 -16.01 -5.29
N TYR A 131 -16.73 -15.50 -4.04
CA TYR A 131 -16.54 -14.08 -3.76
C TYR A 131 -17.59 -13.17 -4.41
N ARG A 132 -18.83 -13.67 -4.54
CA ARG A 132 -19.93 -12.95 -5.21
C ARG A 132 -20.13 -11.54 -4.65
N ASN A 133 -20.02 -11.41 -3.33
CA ASN A 133 -20.24 -10.16 -2.60
C ASN A 133 -18.93 -9.41 -2.30
N ALA A 134 -17.78 -9.93 -2.72
CA ALA A 134 -16.51 -9.25 -2.47
C ALA A 134 -16.40 -7.96 -3.28
N LYS A 135 -15.75 -6.97 -2.68
CA LYS A 135 -15.55 -5.63 -3.23
C LYS A 135 -14.06 -5.30 -3.30
N VAL A 136 -13.68 -4.43 -4.23
CA VAL A 136 -12.29 -3.98 -4.39
C VAL A 136 -12.23 -2.47 -4.30
N ALA A 137 -11.42 -1.96 -3.37
CA ALA A 137 -10.98 -0.58 -3.34
C ALA A 137 -9.54 -0.51 -3.88
N PHE A 138 -9.30 0.31 -4.89
CA PHE A 138 -7.98 0.49 -5.48
C PHE A 138 -7.39 1.83 -5.05
N CYS A 139 -6.24 1.80 -4.36
CA CYS A 139 -5.60 2.96 -3.78
C CYS A 139 -4.35 3.36 -4.57
N ILE A 140 -4.37 4.56 -5.16
CA ILE A 140 -3.27 5.16 -5.92
C ILE A 140 -2.38 5.95 -4.94
N HIS A 141 -1.13 5.54 -4.76
CA HIS A 141 -0.17 6.24 -3.90
C HIS A 141 0.74 7.16 -4.70
N ASN A 142 1.09 6.76 -5.93
CA ASN A 142 1.85 7.59 -6.86
C ASN A 142 1.43 7.28 -8.30
N VAL A 143 0.83 8.26 -8.98
CA VAL A 143 0.31 8.10 -10.34
C VAL A 143 1.41 8.04 -11.40
N ALA A 144 2.64 8.48 -11.06
CA ALA A 144 3.77 8.41 -11.98
C ALA A 144 4.13 6.95 -12.35
N TYR A 145 3.83 6.00 -11.47
CA TYR A 145 4.10 4.58 -11.66
C TYR A 145 2.82 3.83 -11.98
N GLN A 146 2.57 3.53 -13.26
CA GLN A 146 1.27 2.99 -13.70
C GLN A 146 1.30 1.52 -14.12
N GLY A 147 2.49 0.92 -14.23
CA GLY A 147 2.64 -0.41 -14.84
C GLY A 147 2.28 -0.35 -16.33
N ARG A 148 3.09 0.37 -17.11
CA ARG A 148 2.96 0.49 -18.57
C ARG A 148 3.77 -0.62 -19.25
N PHE A 149 3.10 -1.47 -20.02
CA PHE A 149 3.71 -2.64 -20.69
C PHE A 149 3.40 -2.66 -22.19
N ALA A 150 4.10 -3.51 -22.95
CA ALA A 150 3.80 -3.67 -24.37
C ALA A 150 2.38 -4.23 -24.55
N PHE A 151 1.64 -3.70 -25.53
CA PHE A 151 0.26 -4.13 -25.78
C PHE A 151 0.16 -5.63 -26.12
N SER A 152 1.19 -6.18 -26.77
CA SER A 152 1.31 -7.61 -27.11
C SER A 152 1.28 -8.54 -25.90
N ASP A 153 1.64 -8.03 -24.71
CA ASP A 153 1.84 -8.86 -23.52
C ASP A 153 0.51 -9.21 -22.82
N PHE A 154 -0.63 -8.76 -23.35
CA PHE A 154 -1.94 -8.99 -22.75
C PHE A 154 -2.25 -10.49 -22.64
N SER A 155 -1.82 -11.28 -23.63
CA SER A 155 -2.00 -12.73 -23.65
C SER A 155 -1.34 -13.43 -22.46
N ILE A 156 -0.23 -12.88 -21.94
CA ILE A 156 0.51 -13.42 -20.80
C ILE A 156 -0.29 -13.29 -19.50
N LEU A 157 -1.23 -12.33 -19.44
CA LEU A 157 -2.10 -12.14 -18.27
C LEU A 157 -3.17 -13.22 -18.14
N ASN A 158 -3.39 -14.06 -19.16
CA ASN A 158 -4.44 -15.09 -19.14
C ASN A 158 -5.82 -14.55 -18.74
N LEU A 159 -6.10 -13.28 -19.07
CA LEU A 159 -7.38 -12.63 -18.84
C LEU A 159 -8.27 -12.75 -20.09
N PRO A 160 -9.60 -12.87 -19.93
CA PRO A 160 -10.51 -12.84 -21.06
C PRO A 160 -10.39 -11.55 -21.89
N ASN A 161 -10.54 -11.66 -23.22
CA ASN A 161 -10.38 -10.53 -24.16
C ASN A 161 -11.27 -9.31 -23.87
N HIS A 162 -12.40 -9.48 -23.19
CA HIS A 162 -13.27 -8.35 -22.84
C HIS A 162 -12.61 -7.37 -21.84
N PHE A 163 -11.59 -7.78 -21.09
CA PHE A 163 -10.81 -6.87 -20.24
C PHE A 163 -9.82 -6.02 -21.02
N MET A 164 -9.50 -6.36 -22.28
CA MET A 164 -8.44 -5.70 -23.03
C MET A 164 -8.65 -4.18 -23.14
N GLY A 165 -9.90 -3.73 -23.30
CA GLY A 165 -10.26 -2.30 -23.32
C GLY A 165 -9.95 -1.57 -22.02
N SER A 166 -9.97 -2.27 -20.87
CA SER A 166 -9.62 -1.69 -19.56
C SER A 166 -8.12 -1.41 -19.47
N PHE A 167 -7.28 -2.22 -20.12
CA PHE A 167 -5.82 -2.02 -20.18
C PHE A 167 -5.35 -1.07 -21.28
N ASP A 168 -6.14 -0.93 -22.36
CA ASP A 168 -5.73 -0.21 -23.57
C ASP A 168 -5.45 1.26 -23.28
N PHE A 169 -4.21 1.69 -23.48
CA PHE A 169 -3.74 3.01 -23.10
C PHE A 169 -2.80 3.55 -24.18
N VAL A 170 -2.95 4.83 -24.50
CA VAL A 170 -2.04 5.52 -25.41
C VAL A 170 -1.06 6.31 -24.56
N ASP A 171 0.21 5.90 -24.60
CA ASP A 171 1.27 6.58 -23.87
C ASP A 171 1.64 7.87 -24.59
N GLY A 172 1.40 9.00 -23.91
CA GLY A 172 1.68 10.35 -24.39
C GLY A 172 3.15 10.75 -24.24
N TYR A 173 3.93 10.04 -23.41
CA TYR A 173 5.32 10.39 -23.16
C TYR A 173 6.23 10.07 -24.35
N ASP A 174 7.12 11.00 -24.68
CA ASP A 174 8.17 10.84 -25.69
C ASP A 174 9.31 9.87 -25.29
N LYS A 175 9.20 9.11 -24.18
CA LYS A 175 10.25 8.21 -23.71
C LYS A 175 9.69 6.91 -23.10
N PRO A 176 10.19 5.71 -23.47
CA PRO A 176 11.10 5.42 -24.59
C PRO A 176 10.38 5.30 -25.94
N VAL A 177 9.05 5.11 -25.99
CA VAL A 177 8.28 4.98 -27.24
C VAL A 177 6.83 5.43 -27.02
N LYS A 178 6.40 6.50 -27.71
CA LYS A 178 4.97 6.86 -27.85
C LYS A 178 4.21 5.71 -28.51
N GLY A 179 3.04 5.38 -27.99
CA GLY A 179 2.18 4.39 -28.65
C GLY A 179 1.27 3.62 -27.71
N ARG A 180 0.62 2.62 -28.29
CA ARG A 180 -0.34 1.76 -27.57
C ARG A 180 0.39 0.87 -26.57
N LYS A 181 -0.07 0.87 -25.32
CA LYS A 181 0.45 0.12 -24.18
C LYS A 181 -0.69 -0.56 -23.43
N LEU A 182 -0.33 -1.54 -22.60
CA LEU A 182 -1.17 -1.91 -21.47
C LEU A 182 -0.87 -0.99 -20.30
N ASN A 183 -1.90 -0.57 -19.59
CA ASN A 183 -1.77 0.19 -18.36
C ASN A 183 -2.51 -0.53 -17.24
N TRP A 184 -1.75 -1.08 -16.30
CA TRP A 184 -2.32 -1.84 -15.19
C TRP A 184 -3.10 -0.94 -14.25
N MET A 185 -2.59 0.24 -13.93
CA MET A 185 -3.31 1.21 -13.08
C MET A 185 -4.66 1.60 -13.68
N LYS A 186 -4.72 1.84 -14.99
CA LYS A 186 -5.97 2.11 -15.72
C LYS A 186 -6.98 0.96 -15.54
N ALA A 187 -6.54 -0.28 -15.70
CA ALA A 187 -7.39 -1.44 -15.45
C ALA A 187 -7.85 -1.52 -14.00
N GLY A 188 -6.97 -1.22 -13.03
CA GLY A 188 -7.32 -1.15 -11.61
C GLY A 188 -8.40 -0.11 -11.32
N ILE A 189 -8.30 1.07 -11.93
CA ILE A 189 -9.28 2.16 -11.81
C ILE A 189 -10.64 1.73 -12.37
N LEU A 190 -10.66 1.19 -13.58
CA LEU A 190 -11.90 0.81 -14.28
C LEU A 190 -12.58 -0.42 -13.68
N GLU A 191 -11.80 -1.37 -13.16
CA GLU A 191 -12.33 -2.65 -12.71
C GLU A 191 -12.65 -2.71 -11.22
N SER A 192 -12.24 -1.72 -10.42
CA SER A 192 -12.52 -1.69 -8.99
C SER A 192 -13.91 -1.11 -8.67
N ASP A 193 -14.41 -1.39 -7.47
CA ASP A 193 -15.67 -0.83 -6.98
C ASP A 193 -15.50 0.59 -6.42
N MET A 194 -14.28 0.96 -6.02
CA MET A 194 -13.93 2.28 -5.50
C MET A 194 -12.47 2.61 -5.79
N VAL A 195 -12.19 3.88 -6.08
CA VAL A 195 -10.83 4.41 -6.27
C VAL A 195 -10.50 5.38 -5.14
N LEU A 196 -9.34 5.17 -4.53
CA LEU A 196 -8.83 5.94 -3.41
C LEU A 196 -7.46 6.54 -3.75
N THR A 197 -7.10 7.61 -3.04
CA THR A 197 -5.73 8.10 -3.00
C THR A 197 -5.38 8.66 -1.61
N VAL A 198 -4.14 9.09 -1.43
CA VAL A 198 -3.49 9.34 -0.14
C VAL A 198 -3.69 10.74 0.43
N SER A 199 -4.50 11.58 -0.23
CA SER A 199 -4.85 12.93 0.22
C SER A 199 -6.05 13.48 -0.56
N PRO A 200 -7.00 14.20 0.08
CA PRO A 200 -8.08 14.91 -0.60
C PRO A 200 -7.58 15.86 -1.69
N TYR A 201 -6.54 16.66 -1.38
CA TYR A 201 -5.99 17.60 -2.35
C TYR A 201 -5.32 16.90 -3.52
N TYR A 202 -4.61 15.80 -3.26
CA TYR A 202 -4.01 15.01 -4.34
C TYR A 202 -5.08 14.39 -5.26
N ALA A 203 -6.26 14.04 -4.73
CA ALA A 203 -7.39 13.59 -5.54
C ALA A 203 -7.85 14.66 -6.53
N GLU A 204 -7.91 15.93 -6.10
CA GLU A 204 -8.22 17.07 -6.96
C GLU A 204 -7.12 17.30 -8.01
N GLU A 205 -5.85 17.18 -7.62
CA GLU A 205 -4.73 17.30 -8.54
C GLU A 205 -4.75 16.25 -9.64
N LEU A 206 -5.02 14.98 -9.30
CA LEU A 206 -5.05 13.87 -10.25
C LEU A 206 -6.09 14.07 -11.35
N VAL A 207 -7.20 14.75 -11.05
CA VAL A 207 -8.26 15.02 -12.04
C VAL A 207 -8.11 16.38 -12.73
N SER A 208 -7.15 17.21 -12.32
CA SER A 208 -7.02 18.60 -12.81
C SER A 208 -6.45 18.72 -14.23
N GLY A 209 -5.73 17.70 -14.71
CA GLY A 209 -5.24 17.67 -16.09
C GLY A 209 -4.18 16.62 -16.34
N ILE A 210 -3.80 16.48 -17.61
CA ILE A 210 -2.92 15.42 -18.15
C ILE A 210 -1.55 15.38 -17.47
N GLU A 211 -0.96 16.52 -17.12
CA GLU A 211 0.37 16.58 -16.49
C GLU A 211 0.34 16.00 -15.07
N LYS A 212 -0.69 16.34 -14.28
CA LYS A 212 -0.82 15.87 -12.90
C LYS A 212 -1.40 14.46 -12.80
N GLY A 213 -2.36 14.11 -13.65
CA GLY A 213 -2.97 12.78 -13.71
C GLY A 213 -2.17 11.79 -14.56
N VAL A 214 -1.11 12.24 -15.25
CA VAL A 214 -0.23 11.44 -16.09
C VAL A 214 -1.04 10.58 -17.06
N GLU A 215 -1.84 11.27 -17.90
CA GLU A 215 -2.79 10.72 -18.89
C GLU A 215 -3.96 9.86 -18.33
N LEU A 216 -4.08 9.71 -17.01
CA LEU A 216 -5.22 9.03 -16.37
C LEU A 216 -6.28 10.00 -15.84
N ASP A 217 -6.07 11.32 -15.96
CA ASP A 217 -6.91 12.37 -15.40
C ASP A 217 -8.38 12.23 -15.80
N ASN A 218 -8.67 12.03 -17.09
CA ASN A 218 -10.04 11.89 -17.58
C ASN A 218 -10.73 10.61 -17.06
N ILE A 219 -9.98 9.51 -16.95
CA ILE A 219 -10.50 8.23 -16.49
C ILE A 219 -10.82 8.32 -15.00
N ILE A 220 -9.87 8.86 -14.21
CA ILE A 220 -10.05 9.08 -12.77
C ILE A 220 -11.24 10.01 -12.52
N ARG A 221 -11.38 11.09 -13.30
CA ARG A 221 -12.50 12.01 -13.22
C ARG A 221 -13.84 11.33 -13.48
N THR A 222 -13.90 10.45 -14.48
CA THR A 222 -15.13 9.74 -14.87
C THR A 222 -15.52 8.67 -13.85
N THR A 223 -14.55 7.95 -13.27
CA THR A 223 -14.83 6.92 -12.25
C THR A 223 -15.06 7.51 -10.85
N GLY A 224 -14.59 8.74 -10.62
CA GLY A 224 -14.53 9.33 -9.29
C GLY A 224 -13.33 8.79 -8.49
N ILE A 225 -12.84 9.62 -7.56
CA ILE A 225 -11.73 9.28 -6.65
C ILE A 225 -11.92 9.97 -5.30
N THR A 226 -11.60 9.25 -4.23
CA THR A 226 -11.66 9.79 -2.86
C THR A 226 -10.28 9.83 -2.25
N GLY A 227 -9.86 11.00 -1.77
CA GLY A 227 -8.60 11.15 -1.04
C GLY A 227 -8.76 10.94 0.45
N ILE A 228 -7.87 10.14 1.04
CA ILE A 228 -7.80 9.88 2.49
C ILE A 228 -6.35 10.11 2.93
N VAL A 229 -6.14 11.03 3.87
CA VAL A 229 -4.80 11.38 4.36
C VAL A 229 -4.12 10.17 5.00
N ASN A 230 -2.88 9.89 4.58
CA ASN A 230 -2.07 8.84 5.19
C ASN A 230 -1.75 9.12 6.66
N GLY A 231 -1.70 8.05 7.46
CA GLY A 231 -1.13 8.08 8.80
C GLY A 231 0.38 7.86 8.82
N MET A 232 0.96 8.02 10.00
CA MET A 232 2.37 7.70 10.32
C MET A 232 2.41 6.74 11.51
N ASP A 233 3.40 5.84 11.57
CA ASP A 233 3.61 5.00 12.76
C ASP A 233 4.22 5.83 13.89
N VAL A 234 3.37 6.25 14.83
CA VAL A 234 3.76 7.05 16.00
C VAL A 234 4.49 6.26 17.07
N GLN A 235 4.70 4.94 16.92
CA GLN A 235 5.57 4.17 17.81
C GLN A 235 6.99 4.12 17.26
N GLU A 236 7.13 4.11 15.93
CA GLU A 236 8.42 4.18 15.27
C GLU A 236 8.96 5.62 15.26
N TRP A 237 8.10 6.59 14.92
CA TRP A 237 8.42 8.00 14.82
C TRP A 237 7.94 8.79 16.04
N ASP A 238 8.52 8.46 17.21
CA ASP A 238 8.24 9.15 18.46
C ASP A 238 9.50 9.81 19.04
N PRO A 239 9.64 11.15 18.95
CA PRO A 239 10.81 11.86 19.47
C PRO A 239 10.98 11.71 20.99
N SER A 240 9.95 11.25 21.71
CA SER A 240 10.01 11.05 23.15
C SER A 240 10.63 9.70 23.55
N SER A 241 10.71 8.75 22.61
CA SER A 241 11.21 7.38 22.84
C SER A 241 12.19 6.87 21.77
N ASP A 242 12.41 7.62 20.68
CA ASP A 242 13.25 7.26 19.54
C ASP A 242 14.69 6.96 19.95
N LYS A 243 15.13 5.71 19.77
CA LYS A 243 16.45 5.22 20.17
C LYS A 243 17.65 5.83 19.41
N TYR A 244 17.43 6.48 18.26
CA TYR A 244 18.52 7.03 17.44
C TYR A 244 18.91 8.46 17.85
N ILE A 245 18.06 9.16 18.60
CA ILE A 245 18.37 10.47 19.14
C ILE A 245 18.78 10.38 20.61
N ASN A 246 19.90 11.01 20.96
CA ASN A 246 20.43 10.99 22.32
C ASN A 246 19.57 11.82 23.29
N ILE A 247 18.87 12.82 22.78
CA ILE A 247 18.05 13.75 23.56
C ILE A 247 16.61 13.58 23.14
N LYS A 248 15.77 13.10 24.06
CA LYS A 248 14.33 12.94 23.79
C LYS A 248 13.65 14.29 23.80
N CYS A 249 12.71 14.46 22.90
CA CYS A 249 11.98 15.71 22.72
C CYS A 249 10.48 15.48 22.92
N ARG A 250 9.84 16.36 23.68
CA ARG A 250 8.39 16.48 23.84
C ARG A 250 7.95 17.88 23.48
N ALA A 251 6.64 18.08 23.28
CA ALA A 251 6.08 19.40 23.00
C ALA A 251 6.49 20.45 24.05
N THR A 252 6.59 20.06 25.32
CA THR A 252 6.97 20.94 26.43
C THR A 252 8.46 21.21 26.56
N THR A 253 9.32 20.44 25.88
CA THR A 253 10.79 20.53 26.01
C THR A 253 11.47 20.80 24.66
N VAL A 254 10.67 21.17 23.64
CA VAL A 254 11.14 21.26 22.26
C VAL A 254 12.16 22.38 22.06
N MET A 255 12.00 23.47 22.79
CA MET A 255 12.85 24.66 22.68
C MET A 255 14.24 24.44 23.27
N GLU A 256 14.36 23.58 24.29
CA GLU A 256 15.63 23.22 24.91
C GLU A 256 16.28 22.03 24.19
N ALA A 257 15.48 21.04 23.76
CA ALA A 257 16.01 19.81 23.17
C ALA A 257 16.49 19.98 21.72
N LYS A 258 15.77 20.72 20.87
CA LYS A 258 16.13 20.85 19.44
C LYS A 258 17.49 21.52 19.20
N PRO A 259 17.89 22.58 19.93
CA PRO A 259 19.23 23.16 19.79
C PRO A 259 20.35 22.14 20.05
N LEU A 260 20.18 21.30 21.07
CA LEU A 260 21.17 20.27 21.42
C LEU A 260 21.22 19.15 20.37
N LEU A 261 20.06 18.73 19.86
CA LEU A 261 19.98 17.77 18.75
C LEU A 261 20.65 18.31 17.48
N LYS A 262 20.49 19.61 17.21
CA LYS A 262 21.13 20.28 16.08
C LYS A 262 22.64 20.34 16.22
N GLU A 263 23.16 20.69 17.39
CA GLU A 263 24.60 20.69 17.66
C GLU A 263 25.21 19.29 17.49
N ALA A 264 24.50 18.26 17.97
CA ALA A 264 24.91 16.87 17.79
C ALA A 264 24.96 16.47 16.30
N LEU A 265 23.93 16.85 15.52
CA LEU A 265 23.89 16.58 14.08
C LEU A 265 24.96 17.36 13.31
N GLN A 266 25.21 18.63 13.66
CA GLN A 266 26.30 19.42 13.07
C GLN A 266 27.66 18.75 13.32
N ALA A 267 27.91 18.29 14.55
CA ALA A 267 29.14 17.57 14.90
C ALA A 267 29.27 16.25 14.14
N GLU A 268 28.19 15.47 14.02
CA GLU A 268 28.18 14.20 13.28
C GLU A 268 28.46 14.38 11.78
N LEU A 269 27.95 15.47 11.18
CA LEU A 269 28.15 15.80 9.78
C LEU A 269 29.46 16.58 9.50
N GLY A 270 30.24 16.90 10.52
CA GLY A 270 31.46 17.71 10.38
C GLY A 270 31.21 19.17 9.99
N LEU A 271 30.03 19.71 10.30
CA LEU A 271 29.65 21.11 10.07
C LEU A 271 30.06 22.01 11.26
N PRO A 272 30.16 23.34 11.08
CA PRO A 272 30.33 24.26 12.20
C PRO A 272 29.24 24.06 13.26
N VAL A 273 29.65 23.77 14.50
CA VAL A 273 28.73 23.55 15.61
C VAL A 273 28.33 24.91 16.18
N ASP A 274 27.14 25.37 15.80
CA ASP A 274 26.52 26.60 16.31
C ASP A 274 25.01 26.47 16.22
N ARG A 275 24.36 26.51 17.39
CA ARG A 275 22.90 26.47 17.52
C ARG A 275 22.20 27.64 16.84
N ASN A 276 22.88 28.75 16.57
CA ASN A 276 22.29 29.95 15.96
C ASN A 276 22.26 29.89 14.42
N ILE A 277 23.13 29.09 13.78
CA ILE A 277 23.18 28.97 12.31
C ILE A 277 22.00 28.13 11.80
N PRO A 278 21.02 28.64 11.04
CA PRO A 278 19.89 27.85 10.54
C PRO A 278 20.35 26.58 9.81
N MET A 279 19.68 25.46 10.06
CA MET A 279 19.99 24.17 9.41
C MET A 279 18.80 23.72 8.56
N ILE A 280 19.06 23.44 7.29
CA ILE A 280 18.09 22.90 6.34
C ILE A 280 18.43 21.44 6.10
N GLY A 281 17.45 20.55 6.26
CA GLY A 281 17.59 19.12 5.99
C GLY A 281 16.71 18.70 4.83
N PHE A 282 17.29 18.01 3.84
CA PHE A 282 16.58 17.47 2.69
C PHE A 282 16.82 15.96 2.59
N VAL A 283 15.80 15.17 2.88
CA VAL A 283 15.88 13.70 2.91
C VAL A 283 14.74 13.12 2.09
N VAL A 284 15.05 12.74 0.85
CA VAL A 284 14.09 12.19 -0.12
C VAL A 284 14.78 11.17 -1.03
N ARG A 285 14.00 10.39 -1.79
CA ARG A 285 14.55 9.65 -2.94
C ARG A 285 14.96 10.65 -4.02
N LEU A 286 16.11 10.43 -4.66
CA LEU A 286 16.57 11.23 -5.79
C LEU A 286 15.79 10.86 -7.05
N GLU A 287 14.72 11.60 -7.28
CA GLU A 287 13.76 11.42 -8.38
C GLU A 287 13.28 12.82 -8.79
N GLU A 288 13.07 13.07 -10.08
CA GLU A 288 12.68 14.39 -10.61
C GLU A 288 11.46 14.98 -9.88
N GLN A 289 10.48 14.14 -9.52
CA GLN A 289 9.29 14.52 -8.73
C GLN A 289 9.63 15.16 -7.37
N LYS A 290 10.86 14.95 -6.85
CA LYS A 290 11.30 15.47 -5.54
C LYS A 290 12.09 16.77 -5.64
N GLY A 291 12.41 17.25 -6.84
CA GLY A 291 13.01 18.57 -7.05
C GLY A 291 14.43 18.73 -6.48
N SER A 292 15.21 17.65 -6.45
CA SER A 292 16.60 17.72 -5.96
C SER A 292 17.50 18.57 -6.85
N ASP A 293 17.19 18.63 -8.15
CA ASP A 293 17.76 19.53 -9.14
C ASP A 293 17.46 21.00 -8.80
N ILE A 294 16.20 21.33 -8.51
CA ILE A 294 15.79 22.68 -8.11
C ILE A 294 16.50 23.10 -6.82
N LEU A 295 16.59 22.21 -5.84
CA LEU A 295 17.32 22.50 -4.60
C LEU A 295 18.80 22.74 -4.86
N ALA A 296 19.43 21.95 -5.72
CA ALA A 296 20.84 22.11 -6.07
C ALA A 296 21.12 23.47 -6.72
N GLU A 297 20.25 23.93 -7.62
CA GLU A 297 20.35 25.25 -8.25
C GLU A 297 20.11 26.42 -7.28
N ALA A 298 19.32 26.20 -6.23
CA ALA A 298 19.00 27.22 -5.24
C ALA A 298 20.06 27.40 -4.13
N ILE A 299 21.06 26.50 -4.05
CA ILE A 299 22.14 26.60 -3.07
C ILE A 299 23.15 27.66 -3.55
N PRO A 300 23.49 28.67 -2.71
CA PRO A 300 24.45 29.74 -3.05
C PRO A 300 25.88 29.26 -3.32
#